data_AF-A0A2H9QVP3-F1
#
_entry.id   AF-A0A2H9QVP3-F1
#
_cell.length_a   1.000
_cell.length_b   1.000
_cell.length_c   1.000
_cell.angle_alpha   90.00
_cell.angle_beta   90.00
_cell.angle_gamma   90.00
#
_symmetry.space_group_name_H-M   'P 1'
#
loop_
_entity.id
_entity.type
_entity.pdbx_description
1 polymer ?
#
loop_
_entity_poly.entity_id
_entity_poly.type
_entity_poly.pdbx_seq_one_letter_code
_entity_poly.pdbx_strand_id
1 'polypeptide(L)'
;MFSFTKKQKILDISGIHIGGQPGEYPTVLFGGMFFKGEPKLDEGKEQLKKMLMLSRLTGNPAIPDFFIRKESYIEKILDFIESTLPKKHPFSIDITVPSIKIKTLEHLHRRSLLSRTIYNSIHIGVTEEERKALKKYTPAAAIVVAFNPKDK
;
A
#
# COMPACT_ATOMS: atom_id res chain seq x y z
N MET A 1 -17.29 16.86 -19.76
CA MET A 1 -16.74 16.51 -18.43
C MET A 1 -17.27 15.14 -18.07
N PHE A 2 -16.41 14.19 -17.75
CA PHE A 2 -16.82 12.82 -17.43
C PHE A 2 -17.39 12.78 -16.00
N SER A 3 -18.52 12.11 -15.79
CA SER A 3 -19.14 11.95 -14.47
C SER A 3 -19.82 10.60 -14.35
N PHE A 4 -19.67 9.95 -13.21
CA PHE A 4 -20.36 8.69 -12.95
C PHE A 4 -21.78 8.94 -12.43
N THR A 5 -22.75 8.16 -12.90
CA THR A 5 -24.14 8.20 -12.40
C THR A 5 -24.26 7.61 -10.99
N LYS A 6 -23.45 6.61 -10.66
CA LYS A 6 -23.38 6.03 -9.33
C LYS A 6 -22.66 6.98 -8.38
N LYS A 7 -23.21 7.18 -7.17
CA LYS A 7 -22.54 7.91 -6.10
C LYS A 7 -21.17 7.29 -5.82
N GLN A 8 -20.12 8.07 -6.02
CA GLN A 8 -18.75 7.65 -5.77
C GLN A 8 -18.48 7.64 -4.26
N LYS A 9 -17.63 6.70 -3.83
CA LYS A 9 -17.12 6.68 -2.44
C LYS A 9 -15.81 7.44 -2.39
N ILE A 10 -15.53 8.07 -1.26
CA ILE A 10 -14.26 8.69 -0.95
C ILE A 10 -13.71 7.96 0.28
N LEU A 11 -12.53 7.38 0.15
CA LEU A 11 -11.77 6.81 1.26
C LEU A 11 -10.81 7.87 1.77
N ASP A 12 -10.78 8.11 3.07
CA ASP A 12 -9.75 8.90 3.74
C ASP A 12 -8.78 7.94 4.44
N ILE A 13 -7.52 7.96 4.01
CA ILE A 13 -6.44 7.21 4.64
C ILE A 13 -5.36 8.20 5.08
N SER A 14 -5.42 8.57 6.35
CA SER A 14 -4.48 9.53 6.97
C SER A 14 -4.43 10.89 6.26
N GLY A 15 -5.58 11.40 5.81
CA GLY A 15 -5.72 12.68 5.10
C GLY A 15 -5.54 12.59 3.58
N ILE A 16 -5.20 11.42 3.04
CA ILE A 16 -5.20 11.18 1.58
C ILE A 16 -6.59 10.66 1.17
N HIS A 17 -7.26 11.42 0.32
CA HIS A 17 -8.56 11.07 -0.24
C HIS A 17 -8.41 10.27 -1.54
N ILE A 18 -9.05 9.10 -1.61
CA ILE A 18 -9.08 8.23 -2.79
C ILE A 18 -10.53 8.02 -3.22
N GLY A 19 -10.84 8.37 -4.47
CA GLY A 19 -12.19 8.25 -5.05
C GLY A 19 -12.82 9.61 -5.32
N GLY A 20 -14.15 9.68 -5.25
CA GLY A 20 -14.91 10.87 -5.64
C GLY A 20 -15.22 10.95 -7.15
N GLN A 21 -15.93 12.00 -7.55
CA GLN A 21 -16.18 12.28 -8.97
C GLN A 21 -14.89 12.77 -9.65
N PRO A 22 -14.76 12.59 -10.98
CA PRO A 22 -13.65 13.17 -11.74
C PRO A 22 -13.55 14.69 -11.50
N GLY A 23 -12.38 15.15 -11.05
CA GLY A 23 -12.11 16.54 -10.72
C GLY A 23 -12.35 16.93 -9.25
N GLU A 24 -12.87 16.04 -8.41
CA GLU A 24 -13.10 16.30 -6.99
C GLU A 24 -11.81 16.22 -6.16
N TYR A 25 -10.99 15.20 -6.40
CA TYR A 25 -9.66 15.03 -5.80
C TYR A 25 -8.61 14.74 -6.87
N PRO A 26 -7.35 15.15 -6.66
CA PRO A 26 -6.25 14.82 -7.54
C PRO A 26 -5.99 13.31 -7.57
N THR A 27 -5.48 12.80 -8.69
CA THR A 27 -5.04 11.41 -8.81
C THR A 27 -3.99 11.08 -7.75
N VAL A 28 -4.20 10.00 -7.01
CA VAL A 28 -3.21 9.44 -6.08
C VAL A 28 -2.24 8.55 -6.85
N LEU A 29 -0.94 8.77 -6.65
CA LEU A 29 0.13 8.07 -7.36
C LEU A 29 0.82 7.05 -6.44
N PHE A 30 0.90 5.80 -6.88
CA PHE A 30 1.62 4.75 -6.15
C PHE A 30 3.05 4.62 -6.70
N GLY A 31 4.04 4.67 -5.82
CA GLY A 31 5.46 4.56 -6.17
C GLY A 31 6.05 3.25 -5.66
N GLY A 32 6.38 2.33 -6.56
CA GLY A 32 6.95 1.03 -6.20
C GLY A 32 8.35 1.16 -5.58
N MET A 33 8.55 0.51 -4.43
CA MET A 33 9.78 0.50 -3.65
C MET A 33 10.30 -0.94 -3.52
N PHE A 34 11.63 -1.12 -3.63
CA PHE A 34 12.32 -2.41 -3.44
C PHE A 34 11.89 -3.54 -4.42
N PHE A 35 11.46 -3.17 -5.62
CA PHE A 35 10.96 -4.13 -6.63
C PHE A 35 12.03 -5.07 -7.20
N LYS A 36 13.33 -4.81 -7.02
CA LYS A 36 14.42 -5.65 -7.54
C LYS A 36 15.48 -5.93 -6.46
N GLY A 37 15.99 -7.16 -6.45
CA GLY A 37 17.09 -7.56 -5.59
C GLY A 37 16.77 -7.48 -4.10
N GLU A 38 17.82 -7.26 -3.30
CA GLU A 38 17.69 -6.95 -1.88
C GLU A 38 17.30 -5.49 -1.67
N PRO A 39 16.54 -5.15 -0.60
CA PRO A 39 16.20 -3.77 -0.28
C PRO A 39 17.46 -2.93 0.00
N LYS A 40 17.81 -2.05 -0.93
CA LYS A 40 18.89 -1.07 -0.78
C LYS A 40 18.34 0.18 -0.10
N LEU A 41 18.51 0.26 1.21
CA LEU A 41 17.82 1.26 2.02
C LEU A 41 18.24 2.69 1.70
N ASP A 42 19.52 2.95 1.42
CA ASP A 42 19.98 4.31 1.12
C ASP A 42 19.44 4.82 -0.23
N GLU A 43 19.43 3.97 -1.27
CA GLU A 43 18.76 4.27 -2.53
C GLU A 43 17.25 4.50 -2.30
N GLY A 44 16.63 3.70 -1.43
CA GLY A 44 15.23 3.84 -1.04
C GLY A 44 14.92 5.18 -0.37
N LYS A 45 15.82 5.70 0.49
CA LYS A 45 15.63 7.02 1.13
C LYS A 45 15.58 8.13 0.08
N GLU A 46 16.50 8.11 -0.88
CA GLU A 46 16.54 9.12 -1.95
C GLU A 46 15.34 9.01 -2.88
N GLN A 47 14.92 7.80 -3.24
CA GLN A 47 13.70 7.56 -4.02
C GLN A 47 12.45 8.09 -3.31
N LEU A 48 12.28 7.78 -2.02
CA LEU A 48 11.14 8.24 -1.23
C LEU A 48 11.13 9.76 -1.10
N LYS A 49 12.29 10.38 -0.82
CA LYS A 49 12.43 11.84 -0.75
C LYS A 49 12.04 12.50 -2.07
N LYS A 50 12.50 11.97 -3.20
CA LYS A 50 12.15 12.47 -4.53
C LYS A 50 10.65 12.33 -4.81
N MET A 51 10.06 11.19 -4.46
CA MET A 51 8.62 10.94 -4.60
C MET A 51 7.78 11.95 -3.81
N LEU A 52 8.13 12.20 -2.54
CA LEU A 52 7.41 13.17 -1.71
C LEU A 52 7.63 14.62 -2.18
N MET A 53 8.81 14.93 -2.72
CA MET A 53 9.07 16.23 -3.34
C MET A 53 8.18 16.44 -4.58
N LEU A 54 8.10 15.45 -5.47
CA LEU A 54 7.22 15.50 -6.65
C LEU A 54 5.74 15.63 -6.25
N SER A 55 5.31 14.90 -5.23
CA SER A 55 3.95 15.00 -4.68
C SER A 55 3.59 16.43 -4.28
N ARG A 56 4.51 17.13 -3.60
CA ARG A 56 4.33 18.55 -3.24
C ARG A 56 4.31 19.48 -4.44
N LEU A 57 5.16 19.21 -5.44
CA LEU A 57 5.29 20.05 -6.63
C LEU A 57 4.05 19.95 -7.55
N THR A 58 3.49 18.76 -7.72
CA THR A 58 2.36 18.53 -8.63
C THR A 58 1.00 18.60 -7.94
N GLY A 59 0.96 18.53 -6.61
CA GLY A 59 -0.28 18.43 -5.83
C GLY A 59 -0.92 17.04 -5.85
N ASN A 60 -0.30 16.04 -6.49
CA ASN A 60 -0.78 14.66 -6.45
C ASN A 60 -0.31 13.98 -5.16
N PRO A 61 -1.23 13.46 -4.31
CA PRO A 61 -0.83 12.64 -3.17
C PRO A 61 -0.08 11.39 -3.65
N ALA A 62 0.95 10.99 -2.93
CA ALA A 62 1.81 9.88 -3.30
C ALA A 62 1.84 8.82 -2.19
N ILE A 63 1.67 7.54 -2.55
CA ILE A 63 1.69 6.40 -1.60
C ILE A 63 2.82 5.45 -1.99
N PRO A 64 3.87 5.29 -1.17
CA PRO A 64 4.92 4.33 -1.45
C PRO A 64 4.37 2.90 -1.32
N ASP A 65 4.68 2.05 -2.30
CA ASP A 65 4.26 0.65 -2.37
C ASP A 65 5.46 -0.26 -2.18
N PHE A 66 5.59 -0.84 -0.99
CA PHE A 66 6.76 -1.59 -0.58
C PHE A 66 6.62 -3.07 -0.94
N PHE A 67 7.46 -3.52 -1.87
CA PHE A 67 7.47 -4.93 -2.27
C PHE A 67 8.25 -5.79 -1.28
N ILE A 68 7.59 -6.77 -0.64
CA ILE A 68 8.21 -7.69 0.32
C ILE A 68 8.20 -9.12 -0.26
N ARG A 69 9.33 -9.49 -0.87
CA ARG A 69 9.50 -10.80 -1.54
C ARG A 69 9.92 -11.96 -0.64
N LYS A 70 10.47 -11.66 0.53
CA LYS A 70 11.02 -12.65 1.47
C LYS A 70 10.63 -12.26 2.89
N GLU A 71 10.36 -13.25 3.72
CA GLU A 71 10.06 -13.05 5.14
C GLU A 71 11.19 -12.30 5.87
N SER A 72 12.45 -12.60 5.54
CA SER A 72 13.62 -11.91 6.10
C SER A 72 13.68 -10.40 5.79
N TYR A 73 12.87 -9.91 4.85
CA TYR A 73 12.82 -8.48 4.51
C TYR A 73 11.75 -7.72 5.28
N ILE A 74 10.82 -8.41 5.98
CA ILE A 74 9.70 -7.78 6.69
C ILE A 74 10.23 -6.74 7.70
N GLU A 75 11.01 -7.16 8.70
CA GLU A 75 11.48 -6.26 9.76
C GLU A 75 12.29 -5.10 9.16
N LYS A 76 13.21 -5.40 8.24
CA LYS A 76 14.06 -4.40 7.57
C LYS A 76 13.23 -3.33 6.84
N ILE A 77 12.16 -3.72 6.15
CA ILE A 77 11.30 -2.80 5.42
C ILE A 77 10.38 -2.01 6.37
N LEU A 78 9.88 -2.64 7.44
CA LEU A 78 9.08 -1.94 8.45
C LEU A 78 9.91 -0.92 9.23
N ASP A 79 11.15 -1.25 9.59
CA ASP A 79 12.11 -0.31 10.20
C ASP A 79 12.39 0.88 9.28
N PHE A 80 12.56 0.61 7.98
CA PHE A 80 12.70 1.65 6.97
C PHE A 80 11.47 2.56 6.93
N ILE A 81 10.26 2.00 6.91
CA ILE A 81 9.01 2.78 6.88
C ILE A 81 8.92 3.67 8.12
N GLU A 82 9.15 3.13 9.31
CA GLU A 82 9.03 3.89 10.56
C GLU A 82 10.09 5.00 10.70
N SER A 83 11.30 4.77 10.19
CA SER A 83 12.39 5.75 10.25
C SER A 83 12.35 6.82 9.17
N THR A 84 11.71 6.57 8.03
CA THR A 84 11.77 7.47 6.86
C THR A 84 10.43 8.08 6.46
N LEU A 85 9.32 7.40 6.74
CA LEU A 85 8.00 7.85 6.32
C LEU A 85 7.30 8.61 7.46
N PRO A 86 6.70 9.80 7.19
CA PRO A 86 5.98 10.54 8.23
C PRO A 86 4.90 9.69 8.91
N LYS A 87 4.71 9.85 10.22
CA LYS A 87 3.79 9.03 11.04
C LYS A 87 2.35 8.97 10.51
N LYS A 88 1.88 10.05 9.88
CA LYS A 88 0.53 10.16 9.31
C LYS A 88 0.50 10.00 7.78
N HIS A 89 1.50 9.37 7.19
CA HIS A 89 1.53 9.11 5.76
C HIS A 89 1.22 7.63 5.50
N PRO A 90 0.24 7.30 4.64
CA PRO A 90 -0.10 5.92 4.35
C PRO A 90 0.93 5.26 3.45
N PHE A 91 1.01 3.93 3.51
CA PHE A 91 1.87 3.14 2.64
C PHE A 91 1.16 1.86 2.23
N SER A 92 1.57 1.33 1.09
CA SER A 92 1.12 0.03 0.60
C SER A 92 2.17 -1.04 0.84
N ILE A 93 1.72 -2.25 1.12
CA ILE A 93 2.57 -3.44 1.25
C ILE A 93 2.17 -4.40 0.13
N ASP A 94 3.08 -4.62 -0.82
CA ASP A 94 2.89 -5.49 -1.98
C ASP A 94 3.62 -6.82 -1.76
N ILE A 95 2.84 -7.90 -1.69
CA ILE A 95 3.31 -9.25 -1.43
C ILE A 95 2.54 -10.23 -2.30
N THR A 96 3.23 -11.16 -2.95
CA THR A 96 2.60 -12.19 -3.78
C THR A 96 2.43 -13.54 -3.07
N VAL A 97 3.16 -13.77 -1.98
CA VAL A 97 3.16 -15.05 -1.23
C VAL A 97 2.24 -14.99 -0.01
N PRO A 98 1.19 -15.84 0.09
CA PRO A 98 0.22 -15.80 1.19
C PRO A 98 0.82 -15.93 2.59
N SER A 99 1.81 -16.79 2.79
CA SER A 99 2.46 -16.95 4.11
C SER A 99 3.20 -15.68 4.55
N ILE A 100 3.83 -14.97 3.62
CA ILE A 100 4.51 -13.70 3.88
C ILE A 100 3.48 -12.59 4.15
N LYS A 101 2.33 -12.59 3.46
CA LYS A 101 1.22 -11.66 3.72
C LYS A 101 0.73 -11.76 5.16
N ILE A 102 0.43 -12.98 5.62
CA ILE A 102 -0.07 -13.25 6.98
C ILE A 102 0.94 -12.78 8.03
N LYS A 103 2.22 -13.18 7.89
CA LYS A 103 3.28 -12.74 8.80
C LYS A 103 3.46 -11.23 8.79
N THR A 104 3.39 -10.59 7.63
CA THR A 104 3.52 -9.13 7.55
C THR A 104 2.36 -8.43 8.26
N LEU A 105 1.13 -8.92 8.12
CA LEU A 105 -0.03 -8.40 8.87
C LEU A 105 0.17 -8.50 10.39
N GLU A 106 0.75 -9.59 10.88
CA GLU A 106 1.09 -9.75 12.29
C GLU A 106 2.13 -8.73 12.75
N HIS A 107 3.20 -8.52 11.98
CA HIS A 107 4.22 -7.53 12.31
C HIS A 107 3.65 -6.10 12.30
N LEU A 108 2.83 -5.77 11.30
CA LEU A 108 2.14 -4.48 11.21
C LEU A 108 1.21 -4.24 12.40
N HIS A 109 0.49 -5.28 12.85
CA HIS A 109 -0.35 -5.20 14.04
C HIS A 109 0.48 -4.89 15.29
N ARG A 110 1.55 -5.65 15.55
CA ARG A 110 2.43 -5.45 16.71
C ARG A 110 3.07 -4.05 16.74
N ARG A 111 3.38 -3.50 15.56
CA ARG A 111 3.98 -2.16 15.39
C ARG A 111 2.94 -1.04 15.32
N SER A 112 1.64 -1.32 15.49
CA SER A 112 0.56 -0.33 15.40
C SER A 112 0.53 0.44 14.07
N LEU A 113 0.82 -0.25 12.96
CA LEU A 113 0.92 0.35 11.62
C LEU A 113 -0.34 0.16 10.76
N LEU A 114 -1.22 -0.78 11.13
CA LEU A 114 -2.38 -1.18 10.31
C LEU A 114 -3.28 -0.01 9.87
N SER A 115 -3.48 1.00 10.72
CA SER A 115 -4.36 2.15 10.46
C SER A 115 -3.91 3.06 9.31
N ARG A 116 -2.67 2.89 8.83
CA ARG A 116 -2.12 3.60 7.68
C ARG A 116 -1.59 2.67 6.59
N THR A 117 -1.86 1.36 6.71
CA THR A 117 -1.46 0.36 5.71
C THR A 117 -2.56 0.14 4.68
N ILE A 118 -2.16 0.08 3.41
CA ILE A 118 -2.94 -0.43 2.30
C ILE A 118 -2.39 -1.82 1.96
N TYR A 119 -3.26 -2.82 1.94
CA TYR A 119 -2.89 -4.20 1.63
C TYR A 119 -2.96 -4.47 0.12
N ASN A 120 -1.83 -4.80 -0.49
CA ASN A 120 -1.73 -5.14 -1.91
C ASN A 120 -1.33 -6.63 -2.06
N SER A 121 -2.25 -7.53 -2.45
CA SER A 121 -3.68 -7.33 -2.77
C SER A 121 -4.54 -8.54 -2.41
N ILE A 122 -5.86 -8.34 -2.39
CA ILE A 122 -6.85 -9.43 -2.47
C ILE A 122 -7.08 -9.76 -3.94
N HIS A 123 -6.88 -11.01 -4.33
CA HIS A 123 -7.08 -11.50 -5.70
C HIS A 123 -7.79 -12.86 -5.68
N ILE A 124 -8.09 -13.43 -6.86
CA ILE A 124 -8.85 -14.70 -7.00
C ILE A 124 -8.24 -15.90 -6.25
N GLY A 125 -6.94 -15.85 -5.93
CA GLY A 125 -6.19 -16.90 -5.24
C GLY A 125 -6.07 -16.72 -3.73
N VAL A 126 -6.78 -15.78 -3.12
CA VAL A 126 -6.76 -15.54 -1.67
C VAL A 126 -7.22 -16.80 -0.89
N THR A 127 -6.45 -17.22 0.11
CA THR A 127 -6.73 -18.43 0.90
C THR A 127 -7.63 -18.13 2.11
N GLU A 128 -8.18 -19.17 2.74
CA GLU A 128 -8.96 -19.02 3.98
C GLU A 128 -8.12 -18.48 5.14
N GLU A 129 -6.86 -18.88 5.23
CA GLU A 129 -5.92 -18.42 6.24
C GLU A 129 -5.63 -16.93 6.04
N GLU A 130 -5.42 -16.49 4.80
CA GLU A 130 -5.24 -15.07 4.47
C GLU A 130 -6.50 -14.26 4.81
N ARG A 131 -7.69 -14.78 4.51
CA ARG A 131 -8.97 -14.16 4.90
C ARG A 131 -9.12 -14.03 6.41
N LYS A 132 -8.78 -15.07 7.18
CA LYS A 132 -8.81 -15.05 8.65
C LYS A 132 -7.81 -14.02 9.20
N ALA A 133 -6.61 -13.95 8.62
CA ALA A 133 -5.60 -12.97 9.01
C ALA A 133 -6.06 -11.53 8.72
N LEU A 134 -6.65 -11.25 7.56
CA LEU A 134 -7.18 -9.91 7.23
C LEU A 134 -8.33 -9.48 8.15
N LYS A 135 -9.16 -10.42 8.61
CA LYS A 135 -10.20 -10.15 9.63
C LYS A 135 -9.60 -9.87 11.01
N LYS A 136 -8.51 -10.56 11.38
CA LYS A 136 -7.85 -10.40 12.68
C LYS A 136 -6.98 -9.15 12.74
N TYR A 137 -6.29 -8.83 11.66
CA TYR A 137 -5.31 -7.76 11.53
C TYR A 137 -5.72 -6.83 10.38
N THR A 138 -6.85 -6.14 10.55
CA THR A 138 -7.46 -5.37 9.47
C THR A 138 -6.65 -4.11 9.15
N PRO A 139 -6.11 -3.98 7.92
CA PRO A 139 -5.45 -2.76 7.45
C PRO A 139 -6.50 -1.67 7.13
N ALA A 140 -6.04 -0.44 6.94
CA ALA A 140 -6.92 0.69 6.60
C ALA A 140 -7.70 0.49 5.30
N ALA A 141 -7.06 -0.14 4.31
CA ALA A 141 -7.68 -0.50 3.04
C ALA A 141 -6.99 -1.72 2.42
N ALA A 142 -7.61 -2.28 1.38
CA ALA A 142 -7.03 -3.32 0.54
C ALA A 142 -7.29 -3.02 -0.93
N ILE A 143 -6.29 -3.31 -1.78
CA ILE A 143 -6.46 -3.32 -3.23
C ILE A 143 -7.09 -4.65 -3.62
N VAL A 144 -8.20 -4.58 -4.37
CA VAL A 144 -8.85 -5.74 -4.97
C VAL A 144 -8.41 -5.85 -6.41
N VAL A 145 -7.60 -6.86 -6.72
CA VAL A 145 -7.13 -7.13 -8.07
C VAL A 145 -8.06 -8.15 -8.72
N ALA A 146 -8.86 -7.66 -9.66
CA ALA A 146 -9.78 -8.48 -10.46
C ALA A 146 -9.11 -9.16 -11.66
N PHE A 147 -7.77 -9.01 -11.83
CA PHE A 147 -7.05 -9.71 -12.89
C PHE A 147 -7.10 -11.22 -12.66
N ASN A 148 -7.59 -11.95 -13.66
CA ASN A 148 -7.59 -13.39 -13.69
C ASN A 148 -6.90 -13.84 -15.00
N PRO A 149 -5.75 -14.52 -14.95
CA PRO A 149 -5.05 -14.97 -16.15
C PRO A 149 -5.83 -16.02 -16.96
N LYS A 150 -6.95 -16.53 -16.43
CA LYS A 150 -7.86 -17.42 -17.13
C LYS A 150 -9.01 -16.70 -17.83
N ASP A 151 -9.19 -15.40 -17.60
CA ASP A 151 -10.16 -14.61 -18.34
C ASP A 151 -9.67 -14.45 -19.77
N LYS A 152 -10.55 -14.74 -20.72
CA LYS A 152 -10.28 -14.63 -22.16
C LYS A 152 -10.58 -13.22 -22.66
#